data_AF-A0A8B4GJJ0-F1
#
_entry.id   AF-A0A8B4GJJ0-F1
#
_cell.length_a   1.000
_cell.length_b   1.000
_cell.length_c   1.000
_cell.angle_alpha   90.00
_cell.angle_beta   90.00
_cell.angle_gamma   90.00
#
_symmetry.space_group_name_H-M   'P 1'
#
loop_
_entity.id
_entity.type
_entity.pdbx_description
1 polymer ?
#
loop_
_entity_poly.entity_id
_entity_poly.type
_entity_poly.pdbx_seq_one_letter_code
_entity_poly.pdbx_strand_id
1 'polypeptide(L)'
;MNNSIEAVLFDLDNTLVNTNSLKEYREGAKDKRLTQDELSTTKLYPKTKVVLESFKDSNILMAVVTNSPRQYALDVLNHHGIEHYFSTIITYNEVGPGGVKPSPQGINLALNNLNLTNKNNILFIGDDAKDINASYAAGVKPITPAWASKDFIGQMPAAMISTRCLSEEVDNFNHIDLIADRCANFNSFDIDKKWLFFIPMDKDGNIGAVKKSEINFLCLGRYFSQKNTLTAKIHENHTLSKEIYKKELEPKYVVPEYWVDLLSYFVDKTPAYFFEDDSVFDIVTVIPAKKGKNRRLENLLNRMSRNSKSHHTQYISDLFYFSEDAKSLKTMGRDERANEIKDNLHFNSKYESMIQASKILIIDDVITTGSTLKGAQSLLEAMNPERVLSISLAKTVSISEDMHVCDNCGKLMRVMRNKKSGQHFLGCTGFFDTPKCKNTKSID
;
A
#
# COMPACT_ATOMS: atom_id res chain seq x y z
N MET A 1 -16.62 -17.47 -13.07
CA MET A 1 -15.39 -17.97 -12.40
C MET A 1 -15.68 -18.01 -10.90
N ASN A 2 -15.20 -19.01 -10.18
CA ASN A 2 -15.36 -19.05 -8.72
C ASN A 2 -14.67 -17.82 -8.11
N ASN A 3 -15.39 -17.05 -7.29
CA ASN A 3 -14.89 -15.85 -6.62
C ASN A 3 -14.60 -16.11 -5.14
N SER A 4 -14.80 -17.34 -4.65
CA SER A 4 -14.49 -17.72 -3.27
C SER A 4 -12.99 -17.80 -3.07
N ILE A 5 -12.53 -17.50 -1.85
CA ILE A 5 -11.14 -17.74 -1.45
C ILE A 5 -10.87 -19.25 -1.45
N GLU A 6 -9.79 -19.68 -2.10
CA GLU A 6 -9.38 -21.08 -2.13
C GLU A 6 -8.42 -21.42 -0.98
N ALA A 7 -7.51 -20.49 -0.66
CA ALA A 7 -6.57 -20.65 0.43
C ALA A 7 -6.17 -19.33 1.09
N VAL A 8 -5.86 -19.42 2.38
CA VAL A 8 -5.27 -18.33 3.16
C VAL A 8 -3.96 -18.81 3.78
N LEU A 9 -2.88 -18.16 3.36
CA LEU A 9 -1.55 -18.34 3.93
C LEU A 9 -1.32 -17.27 4.99
N PHE A 10 -0.70 -17.63 6.11
CA PHE A 10 -0.44 -16.72 7.21
C PHE A 10 1.04 -16.65 7.54
N ASP A 11 1.53 -15.44 7.84
CA ASP A 11 2.66 -15.34 8.76
C ASP A 11 2.25 -15.74 10.19
N LEU A 12 3.23 -16.17 10.98
CA LEU A 12 2.99 -16.57 12.37
C LEU A 12 3.16 -15.39 13.34
N ASP A 13 4.37 -14.84 13.33
CA ASP A 13 4.91 -13.98 14.36
C ASP A 13 4.36 -12.56 14.23
N ASN A 14 3.72 -12.05 15.28
CA ASN A 14 3.02 -10.76 15.26
C ASN A 14 1.90 -10.64 14.22
N THR A 15 1.49 -11.74 13.59
CA THR A 15 0.33 -11.84 12.70
C THR A 15 -0.80 -12.69 13.30
N LEU A 16 -0.53 -13.95 13.63
CA LEU A 16 -1.48 -14.85 14.31
C LEU A 16 -1.35 -14.74 15.82
N VAL A 17 -0.10 -14.69 16.30
CA VAL A 17 0.28 -14.66 17.72
C VAL A 17 1.18 -13.47 17.96
N ASN A 18 0.93 -12.69 19.03
CA ASN A 18 1.89 -11.70 19.51
C ASN A 18 3.08 -12.44 20.15
N THR A 19 4.23 -12.34 19.49
CA THR A 19 5.48 -13.01 19.86
C THR A 19 6.62 -12.02 20.10
N ASN A 20 6.31 -10.75 20.38
CA ASN A 20 7.32 -9.72 20.62
C ASN A 20 8.33 -10.09 21.71
N SER A 21 7.88 -10.77 22.77
CA SER A 21 8.72 -11.26 23.86
C SER A 21 9.70 -12.36 23.44
N LEU A 22 9.48 -13.02 22.30
CA LEU A 22 10.26 -14.15 21.81
C LEU A 22 11.12 -13.83 20.59
N LYS A 23 11.40 -12.54 20.33
CA LYS A 23 12.19 -12.10 19.18
C LYS A 23 13.53 -12.81 19.06
N GLU A 24 14.26 -12.98 20.16
CA GLU A 24 15.56 -13.66 20.15
C GLU A 24 15.47 -15.14 19.76
N TYR A 25 14.34 -15.79 20.00
CA TYR A 25 14.14 -17.21 19.69
C TYR A 25 13.75 -17.38 18.22
N ARG A 26 12.88 -16.51 17.73
CA ARG A 26 12.42 -16.55 16.33
C ARG A 26 13.51 -16.12 15.33
N GLU A 27 14.49 -15.33 15.78
CA GLU A 27 15.65 -14.89 14.98
C GLU A 27 16.96 -15.66 15.34
N GLY A 28 16.88 -16.60 16.29
CA GLY A 28 18.03 -17.25 16.91
C GLY A 28 18.30 -18.68 16.45
N ALA A 29 18.80 -19.51 17.38
CA ALA A 29 19.21 -20.87 17.11
C ALA A 29 18.03 -21.77 16.68
N LYS A 30 18.27 -22.61 15.66
CA LYS A 30 17.21 -23.30 14.91
C LYS A 30 16.46 -24.39 15.69
N ASP A 31 17.13 -24.99 16.68
CA ASP A 31 16.62 -26.17 17.39
C ASP A 31 16.33 -25.92 18.88
N LYS A 32 16.31 -24.64 19.30
CA LYS A 32 16.01 -24.28 20.69
C LYS A 32 14.51 -24.47 20.95
N ARG A 33 14.16 -25.36 21.88
CA ARG A 33 12.79 -25.51 22.38
C ARG A 33 12.43 -24.39 23.34
N LEU A 34 11.19 -23.94 23.28
CA LEU A 34 10.66 -22.99 24.23
C LEU A 34 10.17 -23.72 25.50
N THR A 35 10.46 -23.13 26.64
CA THR A 35 9.87 -23.51 27.93
C THR A 35 8.43 -23.01 28.04
N GLN A 36 7.67 -23.56 28.98
CA GLN A 36 6.30 -23.07 29.23
C GLN A 36 6.27 -21.63 29.72
N ASP A 37 7.26 -21.21 30.52
CA ASP A 37 7.35 -19.83 30.99
C ASP A 37 7.56 -18.86 29.81
N GLU A 38 8.44 -19.19 28.87
CA GLU A 38 8.65 -18.40 27.64
C GLU A 38 7.37 -18.35 26.80
N LEU A 39 6.71 -19.50 26.57
CA LEU A 39 5.47 -19.57 25.79
C LEU A 39 4.34 -18.76 26.42
N SER A 40 4.23 -18.76 27.75
CA SER A 40 3.17 -18.03 28.49
C SER A 40 3.22 -16.51 28.29
N THR A 41 4.36 -15.97 27.84
CA THR A 41 4.50 -14.55 27.51
C THR A 41 3.83 -14.16 26.18
N THR A 42 3.50 -15.15 25.34
CA THR A 42 2.87 -14.93 24.04
C THR A 42 1.36 -14.88 24.15
N LYS A 43 0.69 -14.18 23.23
CA LYS A 43 -0.78 -14.05 23.22
C LYS A 43 -1.33 -14.20 21.82
N LEU A 44 -2.29 -15.10 21.65
CA LEU A 44 -3.06 -15.16 20.41
C LEU A 44 -3.86 -13.87 20.24
N TYR A 45 -3.88 -13.31 19.02
CA TYR A 45 -4.70 -12.12 18.77
C TYR A 45 -6.20 -12.43 18.93
N PRO A 46 -7.02 -11.44 19.35
CA PRO A 46 -8.44 -11.64 19.55
C PRO A 46 -9.14 -12.15 18.28
N LYS A 47 -10.01 -13.14 18.45
CA LYS A 47 -10.80 -13.78 17.39
C LYS A 47 -10.01 -14.59 16.35
N THR A 48 -8.70 -14.79 16.50
CA THR A 48 -7.92 -15.64 15.57
C THR A 48 -8.52 -17.03 15.42
N LYS A 49 -8.83 -17.74 16.52
CA LYS A 49 -9.48 -19.07 16.45
C LYS A 49 -10.83 -19.07 15.73
N VAL A 50 -11.62 -18.01 15.94
CA VAL A 50 -12.94 -17.88 15.30
C VAL A 50 -12.79 -17.76 13.78
N VAL A 51 -11.81 -16.99 13.31
CA VAL A 51 -11.53 -16.86 11.87
C VAL A 51 -11.00 -18.17 11.30
N LEU A 52 -10.07 -18.84 11.98
CA LEU A 52 -9.52 -20.13 11.53
C LEU A 52 -10.61 -21.22 11.46
N GLU A 53 -11.52 -21.29 12.44
CA GLU A 53 -12.65 -22.22 12.39
C GLU A 53 -13.60 -21.88 11.23
N SER A 54 -13.93 -20.60 11.03
CA SER A 54 -14.79 -20.16 9.92
C SER A 54 -14.21 -20.53 8.55
N PHE A 55 -12.90 -20.45 8.39
CA PHE A 55 -12.22 -20.88 7.16
C PHE A 55 -12.29 -22.39 6.97
N LYS A 56 -12.07 -23.16 8.03
CA LYS A 56 -12.20 -24.61 8.02
C LYS A 56 -13.63 -25.05 7.68
N ASP A 57 -14.64 -24.44 8.29
CA ASP A 57 -16.06 -24.70 8.03
C ASP A 57 -16.44 -24.37 6.57
N SER A 58 -15.74 -23.41 5.97
CA SER A 58 -15.91 -23.01 4.56
C SER A 58 -15.03 -23.81 3.59
N ASN A 59 -14.33 -24.86 4.06
CA ASN A 59 -13.39 -25.67 3.29
C ASN A 59 -12.24 -24.88 2.64
N ILE A 60 -11.83 -23.77 3.26
CA ILE A 60 -10.68 -22.99 2.80
C ILE A 60 -9.40 -23.63 3.33
N LEU A 61 -8.44 -23.87 2.44
CA LEU A 61 -7.14 -24.40 2.82
C LEU A 61 -6.31 -23.34 3.57
N MET A 62 -5.61 -23.76 4.62
CA MET A 62 -4.79 -22.85 5.42
C MET A 62 -3.36 -23.36 5.53
N ALA A 63 -2.41 -22.43 5.53
CA ALA A 63 -1.00 -22.74 5.78
C ALA A 63 -0.31 -21.63 6.57
N VAL A 64 0.76 -22.00 7.27
CA VAL A 64 1.70 -21.04 7.87
C VAL A 64 2.95 -20.96 6.99
N VAL A 65 3.42 -19.74 6.74
CA VAL A 65 4.70 -19.46 6.07
C VAL A 65 5.46 -18.42 6.91
N THR A 66 6.43 -18.89 7.68
CA THR A 66 7.23 -18.05 8.59
C THR A 66 8.73 -18.11 8.25
N ASN A 67 9.46 -17.04 8.57
CA ASN A 67 10.93 -17.02 8.52
C ASN A 67 11.57 -17.60 9.79
N SER A 68 10.75 -17.98 10.77
CA SER A 68 11.19 -18.52 12.06
C SER A 68 11.61 -19.99 11.94
N PRO A 69 12.44 -20.52 12.86
CA PRO A 69 12.79 -21.93 12.88
C PRO A 69 11.60 -22.85 13.12
N ARG A 70 11.70 -24.09 12.62
CA ARG A 70 10.64 -25.08 12.69
C ARG A 70 10.20 -25.43 14.11
N GLN A 71 11.15 -25.72 15.00
CA GLN A 71 10.82 -26.11 16.37
C GLN A 71 10.12 -24.96 17.11
N TYR A 72 10.61 -23.73 16.95
CA TYR A 72 9.97 -22.52 17.48
C TYR A 72 8.52 -22.38 17.00
N ALA A 73 8.30 -22.47 15.68
CA ALA A 73 6.96 -22.29 15.10
C ALA A 73 5.98 -23.34 15.63
N LEU A 74 6.40 -24.61 15.70
CA LEU A 74 5.59 -25.69 16.24
C LEU A 74 5.29 -25.51 17.72
N ASP A 75 6.25 -25.10 18.54
CA ASP A 75 6.04 -24.85 19.97
C ASP A 75 4.97 -23.76 20.19
N VAL A 76 5.04 -22.65 19.45
CA VAL A 76 4.06 -21.55 19.51
C VAL A 76 2.67 -22.01 19.04
N LEU A 77 2.58 -22.68 17.88
CA LEU A 77 1.30 -23.13 17.32
C LEU A 77 0.60 -24.17 18.23
N ASN A 78 1.37 -25.10 18.81
CA ASN A 78 0.86 -26.11 19.72
C ASN A 78 0.42 -25.51 21.05
N HIS A 79 1.19 -24.59 21.62
CA HIS A 79 0.84 -23.90 22.87
C HIS A 79 -0.51 -23.18 22.76
N HIS A 80 -0.76 -22.49 21.64
CA HIS A 80 -2.05 -21.82 21.40
C HIS A 80 -3.14 -22.75 20.88
N GLY A 81 -2.82 -24.02 20.60
CA GLY A 81 -3.76 -25.03 20.11
C GLY A 81 -4.36 -24.68 18.76
N ILE A 82 -3.54 -24.19 17.81
CA ILE A 82 -3.97 -23.79 16.46
C ILE A 82 -3.23 -24.50 15.34
N GLU A 83 -2.25 -25.35 15.64
CA GLU A 83 -1.47 -26.12 14.66
C GLU A 83 -2.38 -26.91 13.69
N HIS A 84 -3.36 -27.62 14.24
CA HIS A 84 -4.28 -28.50 13.52
C HIS A 84 -5.17 -27.84 12.45
N TYR A 85 -5.23 -26.50 12.38
CA TYR A 85 -5.94 -25.81 11.30
C TYR A 85 -5.14 -25.79 9.99
N PHE A 86 -3.81 -25.92 10.06
CA PHE A 86 -2.93 -25.69 8.92
C PHE A 86 -2.56 -27.01 8.24
N SER A 87 -2.87 -27.13 6.95
CA SER A 87 -2.52 -28.31 6.16
C SER A 87 -1.01 -28.40 5.89
N THR A 88 -0.30 -27.27 5.94
CA THR A 88 1.16 -27.23 5.83
C THR A 88 1.76 -26.06 6.59
N ILE A 89 2.98 -26.25 7.10
CA ILE A 89 3.74 -25.25 7.85
C ILE A 89 5.12 -25.17 7.21
N ILE A 90 5.37 -24.06 6.53
CA ILE A 90 6.65 -23.72 5.90
C ILE A 90 7.39 -22.75 6.81
N THR A 91 8.63 -23.09 7.11
CA THR A 91 9.49 -22.37 8.04
C THR A 91 10.83 -22.10 7.39
N TYR A 92 11.75 -21.45 8.11
CA TYR A 92 13.14 -21.30 7.68
C TYR A 92 13.76 -22.63 7.23
N ASN A 93 13.44 -23.73 7.92
CA ASN A 93 14.09 -25.03 7.73
C ASN A 93 13.80 -25.63 6.34
N GLU A 94 12.64 -25.36 5.75
CA GLU A 94 12.26 -25.89 4.44
C GLU A 94 12.89 -25.10 3.28
N VAL A 95 13.17 -23.82 3.46
CA VAL A 95 13.57 -22.91 2.36
C VAL A 95 15.02 -22.42 2.46
N GLY A 96 15.62 -22.49 3.65
CA GLY A 96 16.97 -22.01 3.90
C GLY A 96 17.14 -20.49 3.73
N PRO A 97 18.38 -19.98 3.83
CA PRO A 97 18.65 -18.54 3.90
C PRO A 97 18.28 -17.76 2.63
N GLY A 98 18.30 -18.39 1.46
CA GLY A 98 17.91 -17.74 0.19
C GLY A 98 16.41 -17.75 -0.09
N GLY A 99 15.64 -18.54 0.68
CA GLY A 99 14.23 -18.76 0.42
C GLY A 99 13.27 -18.13 1.44
N VAL A 100 13.81 -17.48 2.48
CA VAL A 100 13.01 -16.71 3.44
C VAL A 100 12.40 -15.47 2.80
N LYS A 101 11.24 -15.04 3.30
CA LYS A 101 10.58 -13.78 2.89
C LYS A 101 11.58 -12.62 3.04
N PRO A 102 11.75 -11.75 2.04
CA PRO A 102 10.83 -11.44 0.94
C PRO A 102 10.89 -12.37 -0.29
N SER A 103 11.67 -13.45 -0.27
CA SER A 103 11.65 -14.45 -1.33
C SER A 103 10.26 -15.12 -1.43
N PRO A 104 9.72 -15.36 -2.64
CA PRO A 104 8.45 -16.05 -2.81
C PRO A 104 8.54 -17.57 -2.61
N GLN A 105 9.74 -18.12 -2.38
CA GLN A 105 9.98 -19.57 -2.34
C GLN A 105 9.13 -20.27 -1.28
N GLY A 106 9.04 -19.74 -0.06
CA GLY A 106 8.20 -20.34 0.98
C GLY A 106 6.70 -20.34 0.65
N ILE A 107 6.21 -19.27 0.03
CA ILE A 107 4.82 -19.20 -0.45
C ILE A 107 4.60 -20.25 -1.55
N ASN A 108 5.47 -20.31 -2.56
CA ASN A 108 5.35 -21.27 -3.65
C ASN A 108 5.40 -22.73 -3.14
N LEU A 109 6.24 -23.01 -2.14
CA LEU A 109 6.30 -24.33 -1.53
C LEU A 109 5.00 -24.68 -0.78
N ALA A 110 4.42 -23.73 -0.05
CA ALA A 110 3.11 -23.93 0.58
C ALA A 110 2.02 -24.22 -0.45
N LEU A 111 1.97 -23.46 -1.55
CA LEU A 111 1.02 -23.68 -2.64
C LEU A 111 1.16 -25.07 -3.27
N ASN A 112 2.40 -25.51 -3.50
CA ASN A 112 2.67 -26.86 -4.02
C ASN A 112 2.19 -27.94 -3.05
N ASN A 113 2.44 -27.79 -1.75
CA ASN A 113 1.98 -28.74 -0.73
C ASN A 113 0.45 -28.80 -0.63
N LEU A 114 -0.24 -27.68 -0.91
CA LEU A 114 -1.69 -27.60 -0.98
C LEU A 114 -2.26 -28.08 -2.32
N ASN A 115 -1.42 -28.49 -3.27
CA ASN A 115 -1.79 -28.85 -4.65
C ASN A 115 -2.52 -27.73 -5.42
N LEU A 116 -2.19 -26.46 -5.11
CA LEU A 116 -2.77 -25.29 -5.76
C LEU A 116 -1.85 -24.80 -6.88
N THR A 117 -2.23 -25.10 -8.12
CA THR A 117 -1.51 -24.67 -9.33
C THR A 117 -2.00 -23.32 -9.84
N ASN A 118 -3.26 -22.97 -9.58
CA ASN A 118 -3.82 -21.66 -9.84
C ASN A 118 -3.57 -20.76 -8.64
N LYS A 119 -3.01 -19.57 -8.88
CA LYS A 119 -2.72 -18.58 -7.83
C LYS A 119 -3.84 -17.54 -7.67
N ASN A 120 -4.87 -17.64 -8.50
CA ASN A 120 -6.07 -16.82 -8.37
C ASN A 120 -6.79 -17.22 -7.08
N ASN A 121 -7.36 -16.24 -6.37
CA ASN A 121 -8.13 -16.45 -5.14
C ASN A 121 -7.35 -16.89 -3.89
N ILE A 122 -6.05 -16.60 -3.83
CA ILE A 122 -5.20 -16.89 -2.67
C ILE A 122 -4.84 -15.60 -1.94
N LEU A 123 -5.05 -15.62 -0.61
CA LEU A 123 -4.62 -14.54 0.29
C LEU A 123 -3.34 -14.93 1.03
N PHE A 124 -2.45 -13.95 1.23
CA PHE A 124 -1.40 -14.04 2.22
C PHE A 124 -1.61 -12.95 3.27
N ILE A 125 -1.71 -13.30 4.54
CA ILE A 125 -1.89 -12.37 5.65
C ILE A 125 -0.57 -12.25 6.42
N GLY A 126 -0.01 -11.04 6.50
CA GLY A 126 1.23 -10.76 7.22
C GLY A 126 1.38 -9.28 7.61
N ASP A 127 2.13 -9.02 8.68
CA ASP A 127 2.29 -7.68 9.29
C ASP A 127 3.59 -6.97 8.89
N ASP A 128 4.43 -7.55 8.02
CA ASP A 128 5.71 -6.97 7.63
C ASP A 128 5.78 -6.70 6.11
N ALA A 129 6.60 -5.72 5.71
CA ALA A 129 6.89 -5.44 4.31
C ALA A 129 7.43 -6.68 3.57
N LYS A 130 8.19 -7.55 4.25
CA LYS A 130 8.71 -8.80 3.66
C LYS A 130 7.59 -9.75 3.24
N ASP A 131 6.48 -9.78 3.98
CA ASP A 131 5.30 -10.59 3.65
C ASP A 131 4.62 -10.07 2.40
N ILE A 132 4.41 -8.75 2.35
CA ILE A 132 3.79 -8.07 1.22
C ILE A 132 4.63 -8.28 -0.05
N ASN A 133 5.96 -8.13 0.06
CA ASN A 133 6.88 -8.32 -1.06
C ASN A 133 6.92 -9.77 -1.54
N ALA A 134 7.02 -10.74 -0.63
CA ALA A 134 6.98 -12.17 -0.97
C ALA A 134 5.67 -12.54 -1.68
N SER A 135 4.55 -11.99 -1.21
CA SER A 135 3.22 -12.24 -1.77
C SER A 135 3.10 -11.74 -3.21
N TYR A 136 3.51 -10.48 -3.46
CA TYR A 136 3.52 -9.94 -4.82
C TYR A 136 4.45 -10.73 -5.74
N ALA A 137 5.65 -11.12 -5.25
CA ALA A 137 6.58 -11.93 -6.02
C ALA A 137 6.05 -13.34 -6.30
N ALA A 138 5.27 -13.91 -5.39
CA ALA A 138 4.61 -15.20 -5.57
C ALA A 138 3.37 -15.11 -6.46
N GLY A 139 2.79 -13.92 -6.66
CA GLY A 139 1.55 -13.71 -7.41
C GLY A 139 0.28 -13.99 -6.59
N VAL A 140 0.35 -13.90 -5.27
CA VAL A 140 -0.81 -14.03 -4.35
C VAL A 140 -1.19 -12.66 -3.78
N LYS A 141 -2.42 -12.49 -3.29
CA LYS A 141 -2.92 -11.19 -2.81
C LYS A 141 -2.41 -10.90 -1.39
N PRO A 142 -1.51 -9.89 -1.18
CA PRO A 142 -1.04 -9.53 0.16
C PRO A 142 -2.10 -8.77 0.94
N ILE A 143 -2.34 -9.19 2.18
CA ILE A 143 -3.29 -8.58 3.11
C ILE A 143 -2.56 -8.23 4.39
N THR A 144 -2.70 -6.99 4.85
CA THR A 144 -2.21 -6.59 6.16
C THR A 144 -3.32 -6.72 7.21
N PRO A 145 -3.08 -7.44 8.31
CA PRO A 145 -4.05 -7.57 9.38
C PRO A 145 -4.18 -6.28 10.20
N ALA A 146 -5.40 -5.77 10.35
CA ALA A 146 -5.69 -4.58 11.16
C ALA A 146 -5.62 -4.83 12.68
N TRP A 147 -5.48 -6.08 13.10
CA TRP A 147 -5.44 -6.51 14.52
C TRP A 147 -4.03 -6.71 15.07
N ALA A 148 -3.03 -6.68 14.20
CA ALA A 148 -1.68 -7.14 14.51
C ALA A 148 -0.75 -5.97 14.85
N SER A 149 0.55 -6.04 14.49
CA SER A 149 1.56 -5.07 14.94
C SER A 149 1.19 -3.59 14.68
N LYS A 150 1.65 -2.74 15.59
CA LYS A 150 1.67 -1.27 15.42
C LYS A 150 2.86 -0.79 14.60
N ASP A 151 3.78 -1.69 14.27
CA ASP A 151 4.94 -1.34 13.48
C ASP A 151 4.49 -0.88 12.09
N PHE A 152 5.08 0.23 11.68
CA PHE A 152 4.69 0.95 10.50
C PHE A 152 5.33 0.33 9.25
N ILE A 153 4.49 -0.11 8.32
CA ILE A 153 4.90 -0.71 7.06
C ILE A 153 4.88 0.36 5.96
N GLY A 154 6.04 0.60 5.34
CA GLY A 154 6.14 1.51 4.19
C GLY A 154 5.54 0.93 2.91
N GLN A 155 5.44 -0.40 2.80
CA GLN A 155 5.00 -1.12 1.62
C GLN A 155 3.48 -1.31 1.57
N MET A 156 2.88 -1.05 0.40
CA MET A 156 1.42 -1.05 0.23
C MET A 156 0.84 -2.46 -0.06
N PRO A 157 0.00 -3.04 0.81
CA PRO A 157 -0.68 -4.32 0.58
C PRO A 157 -1.85 -4.14 -0.40
N ALA A 158 -2.49 -5.25 -0.78
CA ALA A 158 -3.71 -5.24 -1.58
C ALA A 158 -4.94 -4.84 -0.78
N ALA A 159 -4.92 -5.03 0.53
CA ALA A 159 -5.91 -4.52 1.47
C ALA A 159 -5.37 -4.54 2.90
N MET A 160 -6.02 -3.77 3.77
CA MET A 160 -5.93 -3.93 5.22
C MET A 160 -7.28 -4.39 5.74
N ILE A 161 -7.33 -5.48 6.51
CA ILE A 161 -8.60 -6.11 6.89
C ILE A 161 -8.66 -6.41 8.39
N SER A 162 -9.86 -6.29 8.98
CA SER A 162 -10.13 -6.75 10.35
C SER A 162 -10.59 -8.21 10.35
N THR A 163 -10.47 -8.90 11.49
CA THR A 163 -10.95 -10.29 11.63
C THR A 163 -12.44 -10.43 11.28
N ARG A 164 -13.26 -9.46 11.70
CA ARG A 164 -14.69 -9.40 11.36
C ARG A 164 -14.91 -9.32 9.84
N CYS A 165 -14.25 -8.38 9.19
CA CYS A 165 -14.44 -8.16 7.76
C CYS A 165 -13.94 -9.35 6.94
N LEU A 166 -12.86 -10.00 7.37
CA LEU A 166 -12.31 -11.17 6.72
C LEU A 166 -13.28 -12.35 6.75
N SER A 167 -13.95 -12.62 7.89
CA SER A 167 -14.98 -13.65 8.00
C SER A 167 -16.24 -13.35 7.18
N GLU A 168 -16.56 -12.08 6.93
CA GLU A 168 -17.75 -11.70 6.15
C GLU A 168 -17.51 -11.68 4.63
N GLU A 169 -16.25 -11.64 4.18
CA GLU A 169 -15.87 -11.54 2.76
C GLU A 169 -15.24 -12.84 2.21
N VAL A 170 -15.40 -13.96 2.92
CA VAL A 170 -14.86 -15.28 2.55
C VAL A 170 -15.23 -15.71 1.12
N ASP A 171 -16.48 -15.44 0.73
CA ASP A 171 -17.03 -15.86 -0.56
C ASP A 171 -16.73 -14.87 -1.71
N ASN A 172 -16.08 -13.74 -1.41
CA ASN A 172 -15.93 -12.62 -2.34
C ASN A 172 -14.49 -12.09 -2.43
N PHE A 173 -13.59 -12.88 -3.00
CA PHE A 173 -12.17 -12.53 -3.15
C PHE A 173 -11.92 -11.16 -3.79
N ASN A 174 -12.67 -10.81 -4.83
CA ASN A 174 -12.55 -9.53 -5.53
C ASN A 174 -13.16 -8.34 -4.75
N HIS A 175 -13.97 -8.59 -3.71
CA HIS A 175 -14.49 -7.50 -2.88
C HIS A 175 -13.44 -6.90 -1.96
N ILE A 176 -12.38 -7.67 -1.65
CA ILE A 176 -11.30 -7.28 -0.74
C ILE A 176 -10.38 -6.21 -1.36
N ASP A 177 -10.50 -5.91 -2.65
CA ASP A 177 -9.68 -4.89 -3.29
C ASP A 177 -9.97 -3.47 -2.75
N LEU A 178 -8.90 -2.66 -2.69
CA LEU A 178 -9.01 -1.23 -2.40
C LEU A 178 -9.96 -0.55 -3.39
N ILE A 179 -10.70 0.43 -2.87
CA ILE A 179 -11.85 0.97 -3.58
C ILE A 179 -11.48 1.61 -4.93
N ALA A 180 -10.36 2.32 -5.04
CA ALA A 180 -9.92 2.92 -6.31
C ALA A 180 -9.46 1.86 -7.31
N ASP A 181 -8.83 0.76 -6.86
CA ASP A 181 -8.43 -0.34 -7.74
C ASP A 181 -9.68 -0.98 -8.35
N ARG A 182 -10.71 -1.21 -7.51
CA ARG A 182 -12.00 -1.75 -7.93
C ARG A 182 -12.71 -0.81 -8.91
N CYS A 183 -12.82 0.47 -8.58
CA CYS A 183 -13.50 1.44 -9.44
C CYS A 183 -12.82 1.52 -10.81
N ALA A 184 -11.49 1.43 -10.87
CA ALA A 184 -10.77 1.40 -12.14
C ALA A 184 -11.11 0.15 -12.98
N ASN A 185 -11.30 -1.02 -12.36
CA ASN A 185 -11.67 -2.25 -13.06
C ASN A 185 -13.07 -2.18 -13.69
N PHE A 186 -14.01 -1.49 -13.07
CA PHE A 186 -15.38 -1.32 -13.59
C PHE A 186 -15.58 -0.01 -14.36
N ASN A 187 -14.60 0.91 -14.29
CA ASN A 187 -14.70 2.27 -14.80
C ASN A 187 -15.94 3.02 -14.24
N SER A 188 -16.33 2.71 -13.01
CA SER A 188 -17.47 3.29 -12.31
C SER A 188 -17.20 3.34 -10.80
N PHE A 189 -17.91 4.21 -10.08
CA PHE A 189 -17.96 4.18 -8.62
C PHE A 189 -19.36 3.71 -8.20
N ASP A 190 -19.45 2.44 -7.82
CA ASP A 190 -20.68 1.83 -7.31
C ASP A 190 -20.42 1.20 -5.93
N ILE A 191 -21.33 1.46 -4.99
CA ILE A 191 -21.29 0.87 -3.65
C ILE A 191 -22.29 -0.29 -3.63
N ASP A 192 -21.84 -1.45 -4.06
CA ASP A 192 -22.63 -2.69 -4.08
C ASP A 192 -22.28 -3.64 -2.93
N LYS A 193 -21.43 -3.20 -1.99
CA LYS A 193 -20.90 -4.02 -0.90
C LYS A 193 -20.95 -3.34 0.45
N LYS A 194 -20.88 -4.17 1.48
CA LYS A 194 -20.89 -3.76 2.88
C LYS A 194 -19.61 -3.01 3.30
N TRP A 195 -18.45 -3.40 2.76
CA TRP A 195 -17.15 -2.89 3.21
C TRP A 195 -16.41 -2.12 2.11
N LEU A 196 -16.05 -0.86 2.39
CA LEU A 196 -15.15 -0.07 1.53
C LEU A 196 -13.72 -0.20 2.06
N PHE A 197 -12.82 -0.75 1.24
CA PHE A 197 -11.41 -0.90 1.60
C PHE A 197 -10.61 0.32 1.14
N PHE A 198 -9.96 0.95 2.10
CA PHE A 198 -8.96 2.00 1.91
C PHE A 198 -7.94 1.84 3.05
N ILE A 199 -6.77 2.47 2.90
CA ILE A 199 -5.68 2.31 3.85
C ILE A 199 -5.43 3.62 4.59
N PRO A 200 -5.73 3.67 5.90
CA PRO A 200 -5.33 4.79 6.75
C PRO A 200 -3.82 4.74 6.99
N MET A 201 -3.18 5.90 6.98
CA MET A 201 -1.73 6.04 7.18
C MET A 201 -1.41 7.18 8.13
N ASP A 202 -0.24 7.06 8.77
CA ASP A 202 0.33 8.11 9.60
C ASP A 202 0.86 9.29 8.76
N LYS A 203 1.41 10.30 9.44
CA LYS A 203 1.98 11.50 8.81
C LYS A 203 3.16 11.26 7.85
N ASP A 204 3.81 10.11 7.99
CA ASP A 204 4.97 9.70 7.18
C ASP A 204 4.53 8.76 6.04
N GLY A 205 3.22 8.56 5.90
CA GLY A 205 2.60 7.72 4.89
C GLY A 205 2.77 6.23 5.17
N ASN A 206 3.07 5.81 6.39
CA ASN A 206 3.21 4.41 6.74
C ASN A 206 1.87 3.79 7.14
N ILE A 207 1.78 2.48 6.95
CA ILE A 207 0.58 1.67 7.14
C ILE A 207 0.73 0.89 8.45
N GLY A 208 -0.31 0.81 9.26
CA GLY A 208 -0.30 0.03 10.50
C GLY A 208 -1.61 0.19 11.25
N ALA A 209 -1.74 -0.46 12.40
CA ALA A 209 -2.89 -0.29 13.29
C ALA A 209 -2.87 1.11 13.97
N VAL A 210 -3.19 2.14 13.20
CA VAL A 210 -3.20 3.55 13.61
C VAL A 210 -4.45 3.91 14.39
N LYS A 211 -4.28 4.69 15.48
CA LYS A 211 -5.44 5.27 16.16
C LYS A 211 -6.09 6.29 15.24
N LYS A 212 -7.41 6.43 15.35
CA LYS A 212 -8.20 7.44 14.61
C LYS A 212 -7.57 8.84 14.63
N SER A 213 -7.07 9.29 15.79
CA SER A 213 -6.41 10.60 15.94
C SER A 213 -5.09 10.75 15.17
N GLU A 214 -4.40 9.63 14.90
CA GLU A 214 -3.09 9.54 14.24
C GLU A 214 -3.20 9.32 12.72
N ILE A 215 -4.43 9.16 12.19
CA ILE A 215 -4.64 9.02 10.74
C ILE A 215 -4.53 10.39 10.09
N ASN A 216 -3.45 10.64 9.36
CA ASN A 216 -3.25 11.89 8.62
C ASN A 216 -3.55 11.74 7.12
N PHE A 217 -3.60 10.49 6.64
CA PHE A 217 -3.67 10.17 5.22
C PHE A 217 -4.62 9.01 4.97
N LEU A 218 -5.45 9.13 3.94
CA LEU A 218 -6.25 8.04 3.40
C LEU A 218 -5.72 7.69 2.00
N CYS A 219 -5.48 6.41 1.76
CA CYS A 219 -5.09 5.91 0.45
C CYS A 219 -6.15 4.98 -0.11
N LEU A 220 -6.61 5.24 -1.33
CA LEU A 220 -7.74 4.54 -1.92
C LEU A 220 -7.35 3.37 -2.82
N GLY A 221 -6.07 3.19 -3.14
CA GLY A 221 -5.64 2.23 -4.17
C GLY A 221 -4.12 2.08 -4.28
N ARG A 222 -3.69 1.35 -5.30
CA ARG A 222 -2.29 1.03 -5.57
C ARG A 222 -1.81 1.58 -6.91
N TYR A 223 -0.57 2.04 -6.93
CA TYR A 223 0.14 2.38 -8.16
C TYR A 223 1.42 1.57 -8.24
N PHE A 224 1.48 0.60 -9.13
CA PHE A 224 2.68 -0.21 -9.31
C PHE A 224 3.72 0.58 -10.10
N SER A 225 4.92 0.74 -9.53
CA SER A 225 6.02 1.42 -10.22
C SER A 225 6.42 0.63 -11.47
N GLN A 226 7.06 1.29 -12.44
CA GLN A 226 7.70 0.61 -13.58
C GLN A 226 9.24 0.60 -13.44
N LYS A 227 9.75 0.71 -12.20
CA LYS A 227 11.19 0.85 -11.92
C LYS A 227 11.95 -0.47 -11.81
N ASN A 228 11.23 -1.57 -11.65
CA ASN A 228 11.75 -2.93 -11.56
C ASN A 228 10.85 -3.88 -12.37
N THR A 229 11.32 -5.11 -12.60
CA THR A 229 10.68 -6.07 -13.52
C THR A 229 9.32 -6.51 -13.01
N LEU A 230 9.25 -6.95 -11.76
CA LEU A 230 8.04 -7.47 -11.13
C LEU A 230 6.93 -6.42 -11.11
N THR A 231 7.22 -5.22 -10.63
CA THR A 231 6.22 -4.15 -10.54
C THR A 231 5.83 -3.61 -11.91
N ALA A 232 6.73 -3.63 -12.91
CA ALA A 232 6.39 -3.32 -14.29
C ALA A 232 5.38 -4.34 -14.87
N LYS A 233 5.63 -5.65 -14.66
CA LYS A 233 4.72 -6.71 -15.10
C LYS A 233 3.35 -6.63 -14.40
N ILE A 234 3.32 -6.31 -13.11
CA ILE A 234 2.06 -6.09 -12.39
C ILE A 234 1.37 -4.82 -12.91
N HIS A 235 2.12 -3.75 -13.20
CA HIS A 235 1.58 -2.49 -13.74
C HIS A 235 0.79 -2.72 -15.04
N GLU A 236 1.28 -3.56 -15.94
CA GLU A 236 0.61 -3.87 -17.21
C GLU A 236 -0.77 -4.51 -17.02
N ASN A 237 -0.94 -5.27 -15.93
CA ASN A 237 -2.17 -5.95 -15.57
C ASN A 237 -3.03 -5.18 -14.57
N HIS A 238 -2.53 -4.08 -13.99
CA HIS A 238 -3.24 -3.29 -12.99
C HIS A 238 -3.95 -2.07 -13.61
N THR A 239 -5.29 -2.11 -13.68
CA THR A 239 -6.10 -1.09 -14.38
C THR A 239 -5.89 0.32 -13.84
N LEU A 240 -5.92 0.50 -12.51
CA LEU A 240 -5.70 1.83 -11.91
C LEU A 240 -4.29 2.36 -12.21
N SER A 241 -3.26 1.49 -12.24
CA SER A 241 -1.90 1.91 -12.58
C SER A 241 -1.81 2.45 -14.00
N LYS A 242 -2.46 1.77 -14.95
CA LYS A 242 -2.53 2.21 -16.35
C LYS A 242 -3.28 3.53 -16.51
N GLU A 243 -4.42 3.68 -15.82
CA GLU A 243 -5.20 4.91 -15.85
C GLU A 243 -4.41 6.10 -15.32
N ILE A 244 -3.81 5.95 -14.13
CA ILE A 244 -2.92 6.96 -13.55
C ILE A 244 -1.78 7.31 -14.52
N TYR A 245 -1.19 6.31 -15.18
CA TYR A 245 -0.05 6.51 -16.06
C TYR A 245 -0.38 7.29 -17.34
N LYS A 246 -1.64 7.32 -17.79
CA LYS A 246 -2.06 8.13 -18.96
C LYS A 246 -1.70 9.62 -18.80
N LYS A 247 -1.66 10.15 -17.57
CA LYS A 247 -1.22 11.52 -17.29
C LYS A 247 0.20 11.84 -17.77
N GLU A 248 1.05 10.81 -17.93
CA GLU A 248 2.42 10.95 -18.45
C GLU A 248 2.49 10.87 -19.97
N LEU A 249 1.47 10.28 -20.61
CA LEU A 249 1.40 10.05 -22.05
C LEU A 249 0.62 11.15 -22.77
N GLU A 250 -0.39 11.71 -22.10
CA GLU A 250 -1.37 12.62 -22.69
C GLU A 250 -1.23 14.03 -22.10
N PRO A 251 -0.74 15.02 -22.87
CA PRO A 251 -0.60 16.39 -22.39
C PRO A 251 -1.92 17.02 -21.90
N LYS A 252 -3.04 16.59 -22.49
CA LYS A 252 -4.40 17.04 -22.17
C LYS A 252 -5.19 16.01 -21.35
N TYR A 253 -4.52 15.15 -20.58
CA TYR A 253 -5.17 14.19 -19.70
C TYR A 253 -6.24 14.86 -18.83
N VAL A 254 -7.42 14.24 -18.79
CA VAL A 254 -8.54 14.61 -17.92
C VAL A 254 -8.82 13.44 -17.02
N VAL A 255 -8.98 13.73 -15.72
CA VAL A 255 -9.31 12.71 -14.72
C VAL A 255 -10.67 12.06 -15.06
N PRO A 256 -10.82 10.73 -15.00
CA PRO A 256 -12.10 10.05 -15.25
C PRO A 256 -13.22 10.47 -14.29
N GLU A 257 -14.50 10.32 -14.70
CA GLU A 257 -15.65 10.66 -13.85
C GLU A 257 -15.70 9.86 -12.56
N TYR A 258 -15.41 8.55 -12.60
CA TYR A 258 -15.44 7.72 -11.39
C TYR A 258 -14.44 8.19 -10.30
N TRP A 259 -13.38 8.94 -10.64
CA TRP A 259 -12.49 9.55 -9.64
C TRP A 259 -13.17 10.74 -8.96
N VAL A 260 -13.94 11.53 -9.72
CA VAL A 260 -14.74 12.64 -9.19
C VAL A 260 -15.78 12.08 -8.22
N ASP A 261 -16.51 11.05 -8.63
CA ASP A 261 -17.56 10.42 -7.82
C ASP A 261 -16.97 9.81 -6.54
N LEU A 262 -15.90 9.03 -6.68
CA LEU A 262 -15.22 8.39 -5.56
C LEU A 262 -14.70 9.42 -4.55
N LEU A 263 -13.96 10.43 -5.00
CA LEU A 263 -13.39 11.43 -4.09
C LEU A 263 -14.49 12.31 -3.47
N SER A 264 -15.54 12.64 -4.22
CA SER A 264 -16.68 13.40 -3.68
C SER A 264 -17.40 12.61 -2.59
N TYR A 265 -17.56 11.30 -2.76
CA TYR A 265 -18.07 10.42 -1.71
C TYR A 265 -17.22 10.47 -0.45
N PHE A 266 -15.88 10.43 -0.58
CA PHE A 266 -15.00 10.54 0.59
C PHE A 266 -15.02 11.92 1.22
N VAL A 267 -15.13 13.01 0.46
CA VAL A 267 -15.34 14.36 1.01
C VAL A 267 -16.60 14.39 1.88
N ASP A 268 -17.70 13.80 1.41
CA ASP A 268 -18.99 13.80 2.11
C ASP A 268 -19.00 12.87 3.36
N LYS A 269 -18.36 11.70 3.28
CA LYS A 269 -18.50 10.64 4.31
C LYS A 269 -17.38 10.58 5.34
N THR A 270 -16.19 11.04 4.99
CA THR A 270 -15.03 11.04 5.90
C THR A 270 -15.26 11.88 7.15
N PRO A 271 -15.94 13.05 7.11
CA PRO A 271 -16.17 13.87 8.29
C PRO A 271 -16.90 13.14 9.43
N ALA A 272 -17.97 12.40 9.13
CA ALA A 272 -18.72 11.63 10.12
C ALA A 272 -17.84 10.56 10.81
N TYR A 273 -16.84 10.03 10.10
CA TYR A 273 -15.89 9.10 10.70
C TYR A 273 -14.87 9.79 11.60
N PHE A 274 -14.39 11.01 11.27
CA PHE A 274 -13.29 11.67 11.98
C PHE A 274 -13.71 12.64 13.09
N PHE A 275 -14.83 13.31 12.91
CA PHE A 275 -15.30 14.39 13.78
C PHE A 275 -16.54 13.92 14.56
N GLU A 276 -17.65 14.64 14.43
CA GLU A 276 -18.99 14.34 14.96
C GLU A 276 -19.99 14.12 13.79
N ASP A 277 -21.16 13.52 14.09
CA ASP A 277 -22.25 13.41 13.11
C ASP A 277 -22.65 14.82 12.61
N ASP A 278 -22.89 14.95 11.30
CA ASP A 278 -23.16 16.20 10.55
C ASP A 278 -21.97 17.17 10.31
N SER A 279 -20.74 16.85 10.74
CA SER A 279 -19.56 17.65 10.38
C SER A 279 -19.27 17.63 8.87
N VAL A 280 -18.64 18.69 8.37
CA VAL A 280 -18.09 18.78 7.00
C VAL A 280 -16.63 19.24 7.01
N PHE A 281 -15.94 19.12 5.88
CA PHE A 281 -14.71 19.88 5.67
C PHE A 281 -15.05 21.33 5.32
N ASP A 282 -14.36 22.29 5.92
CA ASP A 282 -14.50 23.71 5.58
C ASP A 282 -13.77 24.00 4.25
N ILE A 283 -12.62 23.35 4.03
CA ILE A 283 -11.79 23.55 2.85
C ILE A 283 -11.41 22.19 2.24
N VAL A 284 -11.63 22.06 0.94
CA VAL A 284 -11.08 20.98 0.12
C VAL A 284 -10.14 21.58 -0.90
N THR A 285 -8.92 21.07 -0.97
CA THR A 285 -7.88 21.58 -1.86
C THR A 285 -7.10 20.44 -2.50
N VAL A 286 -6.16 20.79 -3.37
CA VAL A 286 -5.30 19.85 -4.09
C VAL A 286 -3.84 20.26 -4.02
N ILE A 287 -2.95 19.29 -4.23
CA ILE A 287 -1.56 19.62 -4.61
C ILE A 287 -1.57 20.24 -6.01
N PRO A 288 -1.11 21.50 -6.17
CA PRO A 288 -1.20 22.23 -7.42
C PRO A 288 -0.24 21.68 -8.47
N ALA A 289 -0.56 21.88 -9.75
CA ALA A 289 0.40 21.57 -10.80
C ALA A 289 1.60 22.53 -10.78
N LYS A 290 2.79 22.01 -11.07
CA LYS A 290 3.97 22.83 -11.36
C LYS A 290 3.78 23.62 -12.66
N LYS A 291 4.49 24.74 -12.80
CA LYS A 291 4.41 25.60 -14.00
C LYS A 291 4.59 24.79 -15.29
N GLY A 292 3.70 25.02 -16.26
CA GLY A 292 3.71 24.33 -17.56
C GLY A 292 3.26 22.85 -17.53
N LYS A 293 2.81 22.33 -16.37
CA LYS A 293 2.20 20.99 -16.28
C LYS A 293 0.69 21.07 -16.38
N ASN A 294 0.07 19.96 -16.77
CA ASN A 294 -1.37 19.81 -16.82
C ASN A 294 -1.97 19.97 -15.41
N ARG A 295 -2.92 20.91 -15.28
CA ARG A 295 -3.68 21.27 -14.06
C ARG A 295 -4.81 20.27 -13.74
N ARG A 296 -4.49 18.97 -13.81
CA ARG A 296 -5.49 17.89 -13.74
C ARG A 296 -6.21 17.83 -12.41
N LEU A 297 -5.51 18.12 -11.30
CA LEU A 297 -6.09 18.07 -9.97
C LEU A 297 -6.94 19.31 -9.70
N GLU A 298 -6.54 20.47 -10.19
CA GLU A 298 -7.35 21.68 -10.12
C GLU A 298 -8.64 21.53 -10.94
N ASN A 299 -8.56 20.93 -12.13
CA ASN A 299 -9.73 20.62 -12.96
C ASN A 299 -10.64 19.57 -12.32
N LEU A 300 -10.07 18.55 -11.65
CA LEU A 300 -10.80 17.59 -10.84
C LEU A 300 -11.54 18.29 -9.69
N LEU A 301 -10.85 19.14 -8.94
CA LEU A 301 -11.44 19.89 -7.82
C LEU A 301 -12.61 20.77 -8.28
N ASN A 302 -12.49 21.43 -9.43
CA ASN A 302 -13.57 22.22 -10.03
C ASN A 302 -14.78 21.38 -10.46
N ARG A 303 -14.59 20.11 -10.81
CA ARG A 303 -15.71 19.19 -11.10
C ARG A 303 -16.36 18.70 -9.81
N MET A 304 -15.55 18.37 -8.81
CA MET A 304 -16.05 18.00 -7.48
C MET A 304 -16.88 19.13 -6.85
N SER A 305 -16.45 20.38 -6.97
CA SER A 305 -17.16 21.53 -6.38
C SER A 305 -18.57 21.72 -6.96
N ARG A 306 -18.75 21.42 -8.25
CA ARG A 306 -20.07 21.45 -8.91
C ARG A 306 -21.02 20.35 -8.43
N ASN A 307 -20.46 19.26 -7.91
CA ASN A 307 -21.19 18.11 -7.38
C ASN A 307 -21.28 18.12 -5.85
N SER A 308 -20.78 19.16 -5.18
CA SER A 308 -20.77 19.26 -3.71
C SER A 308 -22.18 19.26 -3.15
N LYS A 309 -22.41 18.47 -2.10
CA LYS A 309 -23.68 18.49 -1.34
C LYS A 309 -23.68 19.52 -0.22
N SER A 310 -22.50 20.01 0.18
CA SER A 310 -22.33 21.00 1.23
C SER A 310 -22.14 22.38 0.63
N HIS A 311 -22.95 23.34 1.09
CA HIS A 311 -22.81 24.76 0.76
C HIS A 311 -21.73 25.47 1.61
N HIS A 312 -21.25 24.80 2.68
CA HIS A 312 -20.24 25.35 3.59
C HIS A 312 -18.82 24.99 3.16
N THR A 313 -18.66 23.92 2.38
CA THR A 313 -17.34 23.43 1.96
C THR A 313 -16.81 24.23 0.78
N GLN A 314 -15.66 24.88 0.98
CA GLN A 314 -14.99 25.66 -0.05
C GLN A 314 -13.96 24.83 -0.80
N TYR A 315 -14.02 24.85 -2.13
CA TYR A 315 -13.09 24.12 -2.99
C TYR A 315 -12.05 25.09 -3.56
N ILE A 316 -10.84 25.07 -2.98
CA ILE A 316 -9.79 26.06 -3.26
C ILE A 316 -8.65 25.42 -4.05
N SER A 317 -8.55 25.72 -5.34
CA SER A 317 -7.54 25.10 -6.23
C SER A 317 -6.15 25.73 -6.17
N ASP A 318 -6.03 26.93 -5.60
CA ASP A 318 -4.80 27.74 -5.55
C ASP A 318 -4.41 28.09 -4.10
N LEU A 319 -4.82 27.25 -3.14
CA LEU A 319 -4.43 27.36 -1.72
C LEU A 319 -2.90 27.25 -1.58
N PHE A 320 -2.31 26.38 -2.39
CA PHE A 320 -0.88 26.25 -2.55
C PHE A 320 -0.46 26.63 -3.96
N TYR A 321 0.82 26.95 -4.14
CA TYR A 321 1.46 27.09 -5.45
C TYR A 321 2.91 26.63 -5.40
N PHE A 322 3.43 26.22 -6.56
CA PHE A 322 4.86 25.96 -6.73
C PHE A 322 5.57 27.19 -7.32
N SER A 323 6.80 27.46 -6.88
CA SER A 323 7.71 28.42 -7.52
C SER A 323 7.99 28.06 -8.99
N GLU A 324 8.37 29.05 -9.78
CA GLU A 324 8.51 28.90 -11.23
C GLU A 324 9.58 27.87 -11.64
N ASP A 325 10.62 27.73 -10.83
CA ASP A 325 11.79 26.88 -11.00
C ASP A 325 11.65 25.49 -10.36
N ALA A 326 10.50 25.18 -9.75
CA ALA A 326 10.24 23.92 -9.07
C ALA A 326 10.48 22.70 -9.97
N LYS A 327 11.40 21.82 -9.56
CA LYS A 327 11.87 20.66 -10.32
C LYS A 327 11.02 19.42 -10.10
N SER A 328 11.11 18.43 -10.99
CA SER A 328 10.42 17.15 -10.81
C SER A 328 11.01 16.34 -9.65
N LEU A 329 10.16 15.86 -8.74
CA LEU A 329 10.57 15.07 -7.57
C LEU A 329 10.92 13.61 -7.90
N LYS A 330 10.53 13.11 -9.07
CA LYS A 330 10.56 11.66 -9.41
C LYS A 330 11.96 11.05 -9.41
N THR A 331 12.97 11.85 -9.69
CA THR A 331 14.38 11.44 -9.80
C THR A 331 15.19 11.70 -8.54
N MET A 332 14.65 12.48 -7.60
CA MET A 332 15.34 12.91 -6.38
C MET A 332 15.28 11.85 -5.29
N GLY A 333 16.30 11.85 -4.42
CA GLY A 333 16.34 11.11 -3.17
C GLY A 333 15.34 11.64 -2.14
N ARG A 334 15.20 10.96 -0.99
CA ARG A 334 14.20 11.34 0.04
C ARG A 334 14.47 12.75 0.60
N ASP A 335 15.71 13.02 1.01
CA ASP A 335 16.08 14.29 1.64
C ASP A 335 16.07 15.44 0.63
N GLU A 336 16.55 15.18 -0.59
CA GLU A 336 16.46 16.13 -1.71
C GLU A 336 15.02 16.52 -2.01
N ARG A 337 14.07 15.57 -2.00
CA ARG A 337 12.64 15.88 -2.18
C ARG A 337 12.09 16.76 -1.07
N ALA A 338 12.50 16.52 0.17
CA ALA A 338 12.04 17.30 1.31
C ALA A 338 12.50 18.75 1.19
N ASN A 339 13.77 18.97 0.82
CA ASN A 339 14.32 20.31 0.57
C ASN A 339 13.64 20.99 -0.61
N GLU A 340 13.52 20.30 -1.75
CA GLU A 340 12.84 20.84 -2.94
C GLU A 340 11.40 21.27 -2.63
N ILE A 341 10.66 20.50 -1.83
CA ILE A 341 9.32 20.88 -1.39
C ILE A 341 9.35 22.09 -0.46
N LYS A 342 10.24 22.10 0.53
CA LYS A 342 10.36 23.21 1.48
C LYS A 342 10.67 24.54 0.77
N ASP A 343 11.52 24.50 -0.25
CA ASP A 343 11.99 25.70 -0.93
C ASP A 343 11.02 26.19 -2.01
N ASN A 344 10.17 25.31 -2.56
CA ASN A 344 9.36 25.62 -3.73
C ASN A 344 7.85 25.46 -3.58
N LEU A 345 7.35 24.77 -2.55
CA LEU A 345 5.90 24.69 -2.28
C LEU A 345 5.53 25.77 -1.27
N HIS A 346 4.57 26.61 -1.65
CA HIS A 346 4.17 27.76 -0.84
C HIS A 346 2.66 27.78 -0.64
N PHE A 347 2.25 28.42 0.46
CA PHE A 347 0.87 28.74 0.77
C PHE A 347 0.51 30.13 0.25
N ASN A 348 -0.72 30.31 -0.22
CA ASN A 348 -1.21 31.59 -0.72
C ASN A 348 -1.81 32.43 0.43
N SER A 349 -1.09 33.47 0.87
CA SER A 349 -1.39 34.27 2.06
C SER A 349 -2.78 34.92 2.06
N LYS A 350 -3.41 35.12 0.90
CA LYS A 350 -4.78 35.66 0.84
C LYS A 350 -5.82 34.78 1.57
N TYR A 351 -5.50 33.51 1.80
CA TYR A 351 -6.39 32.56 2.50
C TYR A 351 -6.06 32.39 3.98
N GLU A 352 -5.05 33.09 4.53
CA GLU A 352 -4.56 32.89 5.90
C GLU A 352 -5.69 33.01 6.95
N SER A 353 -6.57 34.00 6.79
CA SER A 353 -7.73 34.23 7.66
C SER A 353 -8.75 33.09 7.69
N MET A 354 -8.71 32.17 6.73
CA MET A 354 -9.64 31.04 6.62
C MET A 354 -9.11 29.75 7.25
N ILE A 355 -7.83 29.69 7.61
CA ILE A 355 -7.18 28.43 8.03
C ILE A 355 -7.40 28.14 9.52
N GLN A 356 -7.39 29.18 10.36
CA GLN A 356 -7.50 29.00 11.81
C GLN A 356 -8.78 28.23 12.17
N ALA A 357 -8.64 27.19 12.98
CA ALA A 357 -9.74 26.31 13.42
C ALA A 357 -10.55 25.64 12.28
N SER A 358 -10.01 25.59 11.06
CA SER A 358 -10.69 24.92 9.93
C SER A 358 -10.37 23.43 9.84
N LYS A 359 -11.31 22.66 9.27
CA LYS A 359 -11.17 21.27 8.86
C LYS A 359 -10.83 21.21 7.38
N ILE A 360 -9.61 20.77 7.06
CA ILE A 360 -9.06 20.83 5.70
C ILE A 360 -8.80 19.42 5.15
N LEU A 361 -9.23 19.16 3.91
CA LEU A 361 -8.85 17.97 3.14
C LEU A 361 -7.95 18.36 1.95
N ILE A 362 -6.77 17.74 1.86
CA ILE A 362 -5.84 17.88 0.72
C ILE A 362 -5.93 16.62 -0.16
N ILE A 363 -6.16 16.80 -1.46
CA ILE A 363 -6.22 15.70 -2.43
C ILE A 363 -4.94 15.68 -3.28
N ASP A 364 -4.37 14.48 -3.47
CA ASP A 364 -3.32 14.20 -4.44
C ASP A 364 -3.68 12.98 -5.29
N ASP A 365 -2.97 12.75 -6.41
CA ASP A 365 -3.19 11.56 -7.21
C ASP A 365 -2.43 10.34 -6.67
N VAL A 366 -1.11 10.42 -6.59
CA VAL A 366 -0.25 9.30 -6.19
C VAL A 366 0.84 9.73 -5.26
N ILE A 367 0.90 9.07 -4.11
CA ILE A 367 2.00 9.26 -3.15
C ILE A 367 3.09 8.19 -3.35
N THR A 368 4.36 8.57 -3.22
CA THR A 368 5.47 7.61 -3.11
C THR A 368 5.98 7.56 -1.67
N THR A 369 6.48 8.68 -1.17
CA THR A 369 6.95 8.85 0.21
C THR A 369 6.07 9.79 1.04
N GLY A 370 5.01 10.35 0.44
CA GLY A 370 4.14 11.35 1.08
C GLY A 370 4.76 12.76 1.22
N SER A 371 6.00 12.98 0.80
CA SER A 371 6.76 14.22 1.06
C SER A 371 6.05 15.51 0.63
N THR A 372 5.36 15.51 -0.51
CA THR A 372 4.64 16.69 -1.01
C THR A 372 3.45 17.06 -0.13
N LEU A 373 2.61 16.08 0.19
CA LEU A 373 1.49 16.28 1.11
C LEU A 373 1.95 16.61 2.52
N LYS A 374 3.04 16.00 3.01
CA LYS A 374 3.65 16.36 4.30
C LYS A 374 4.09 17.83 4.31
N GLY A 375 4.74 18.31 3.24
CA GLY A 375 5.09 19.72 3.11
C GLY A 375 3.86 20.63 3.11
N ALA A 376 2.81 20.25 2.37
CA ALA A 376 1.54 21.00 2.36
C ALA A 376 0.86 21.03 3.74
N GLN A 377 0.85 19.90 4.47
CA GLN A 377 0.34 19.84 5.84
C GLN A 377 1.14 20.74 6.78
N SER A 378 2.47 20.69 6.74
CA SER A 378 3.32 21.54 7.59
C SER A 378 3.13 23.04 7.33
N LEU A 379 2.85 23.45 6.08
CA LEU A 379 2.48 24.84 5.77
C LEU A 379 1.17 25.24 6.47
N LEU A 380 0.17 24.35 6.48
CA LEU A 380 -1.12 24.63 7.12
C LEU A 380 -1.05 24.59 8.64
N GLU A 381 -0.34 23.62 9.22
CA GLU A 381 -0.19 23.44 10.67
C GLU A 381 0.35 24.70 11.36
N ALA A 382 1.18 25.48 10.67
CA ALA A 382 1.69 26.77 11.18
C ALA A 382 0.57 27.81 11.46
N MET A 383 -0.62 27.63 10.89
CA MET A 383 -1.78 28.51 11.02
C MET A 383 -2.88 27.93 11.94
N ASN A 384 -2.58 26.87 12.71
CA ASN A 384 -3.48 26.25 13.69
C ASN A 384 -4.88 25.87 13.17
N PRO A 385 -5.00 25.04 12.12
CA PRO A 385 -6.27 24.43 11.73
C PRO A 385 -6.76 23.46 12.82
N GLU A 386 -8.07 23.19 12.84
CA GLU A 386 -8.64 22.16 13.73
C GLU A 386 -8.16 20.76 13.31
N ARG A 387 -8.20 20.49 12.00
CA ARG A 387 -7.72 19.22 11.44
C ARG A 387 -7.26 19.39 10.00
N VAL A 388 -6.14 18.74 9.67
CA VAL A 388 -5.73 18.53 8.27
C VAL A 388 -5.68 17.03 7.99
N LEU A 389 -6.42 16.61 6.97
CA LEU A 389 -6.37 15.27 6.40
C LEU A 389 -5.90 15.33 4.96
N SER A 390 -5.24 14.28 4.52
CA SER A 390 -4.89 14.10 3.11
C SER A 390 -5.56 12.85 2.56
N ILE A 391 -5.89 12.87 1.27
CA ILE A 391 -6.38 11.70 0.54
C ILE A 391 -5.64 11.55 -0.79
N SER A 392 -5.34 10.32 -1.16
CA SER A 392 -4.71 9.99 -2.44
C SER A 392 -5.42 8.84 -3.12
N LEU A 393 -5.52 8.90 -4.47
CA LEU A 393 -6.07 7.78 -5.24
C LEU A 393 -5.22 6.53 -5.06
N ALA A 394 -3.90 6.68 -5.01
CA ALA A 394 -3.01 5.54 -4.84
C ALA A 394 -1.70 5.84 -4.12
N LYS A 395 -1.10 4.80 -3.54
CA LYS A 395 0.29 4.82 -3.10
C LYS A 395 1.13 3.94 -3.99
N THR A 396 2.37 4.37 -4.22
CA THR A 396 3.34 3.64 -5.03
C THR A 396 3.72 2.33 -4.35
N VAL A 397 3.55 1.21 -5.05
CA VAL A 397 4.12 -0.09 -4.70
C VAL A 397 5.49 -0.19 -5.38
N SER A 398 6.56 -0.32 -4.59
CA SER A 398 7.93 -0.54 -5.09
C SER A 398 8.49 -1.77 -4.39
N ILE A 399 8.96 -2.75 -5.14
CA ILE A 399 9.57 -3.97 -4.59
C ILE A 399 11.06 -3.92 -4.90
N SER A 400 11.91 -4.10 -3.89
CA SER A 400 13.36 -4.21 -4.12
C SER A 400 13.67 -5.53 -4.82
N GLU A 401 14.33 -5.46 -5.97
CA GLU A 401 14.90 -6.62 -6.68
C GLU A 401 16.40 -6.72 -6.40
N ASP A 402 16.99 -7.89 -6.66
CA ASP A 402 18.44 -8.06 -6.64
C ASP A 402 19.11 -7.05 -7.57
N MET A 403 20.23 -6.48 -7.11
CA MET A 403 20.97 -5.50 -7.87
C MET A 403 21.55 -6.13 -9.14
N HIS A 404 20.99 -5.79 -10.30
CA HIS A 404 21.60 -6.15 -11.57
C HIS A 404 22.83 -5.30 -11.82
N VAL A 405 23.97 -5.96 -12.00
CA VAL A 405 25.23 -5.30 -12.35
C VAL A 405 25.46 -5.42 -13.86
N CYS A 406 25.94 -4.34 -14.46
CA CYS A 406 26.28 -4.26 -15.87
C CYS A 406 27.59 -5.01 -16.12
N ASP A 407 27.52 -6.09 -16.91
CA ASP A 407 28.69 -6.92 -17.24
C ASP A 407 29.82 -6.13 -17.93
N ASN A 408 29.50 -5.00 -18.56
CA ASN A 408 30.47 -4.18 -19.29
C ASN A 408 31.22 -3.15 -18.42
N CYS A 409 30.59 -2.60 -17.38
CA CYS A 409 31.22 -1.52 -16.60
C CYS A 409 31.04 -1.63 -15.08
N GLY A 410 30.47 -2.73 -14.58
CA GLY A 410 30.29 -2.98 -13.15
C GLY A 410 29.28 -2.06 -12.45
N LYS A 411 28.61 -1.15 -13.19
CA LYS A 411 27.60 -0.24 -12.64
C LYS A 411 26.24 -0.92 -12.56
N LEU A 412 25.36 -0.42 -11.71
CA LEU A 412 24.00 -0.91 -11.61
C LEU A 412 23.24 -0.77 -12.94
N MET A 413 22.36 -1.72 -13.22
CA MET A 413 21.36 -1.63 -14.28
C MET A 413 20.00 -1.31 -13.65
N ARG A 414 19.16 -0.59 -14.38
CA ARG A 414 17.80 -0.24 -13.97
C ARG A 414 16.81 -0.61 -15.05
N VAL A 415 15.59 -0.94 -14.67
CA VAL A 415 14.53 -1.18 -15.64
C VAL A 415 14.16 0.14 -16.31
N MET A 416 14.19 0.11 -17.63
CA MET A 416 13.87 1.21 -18.53
C MET A 416 12.75 0.74 -19.45
N ARG A 417 11.91 1.67 -19.89
CA ARG A 417 10.86 1.39 -20.87
C ARG A 417 11.17 2.07 -22.19
N ASN A 418 11.12 1.30 -23.27
CA ASN A 418 11.25 1.85 -24.62
C ASN A 418 9.99 2.67 -24.95
N LYS A 419 10.16 3.97 -25.22
CA LYS A 419 9.03 4.88 -25.49
C LYS A 419 8.23 4.52 -26.76
N LYS A 420 8.85 3.86 -27.74
CA LYS A 420 8.21 3.49 -29.01
C LYS A 420 7.52 2.14 -28.92
N SER A 421 8.24 1.10 -28.46
CA SER A 421 7.68 -0.26 -28.40
C SER A 421 6.91 -0.54 -27.11
N GLY A 422 7.07 0.28 -26.08
CA GLY A 422 6.48 0.04 -24.76
C GLY A 422 7.16 -1.06 -23.96
N GLN A 423 8.10 -1.81 -24.53
CA GLN A 423 8.79 -2.93 -23.89
C GLN A 423 9.79 -2.46 -22.82
N HIS A 424 9.87 -3.21 -21.72
CA HIS A 424 10.87 -2.99 -20.68
C HIS A 424 12.18 -3.72 -20.99
N PHE A 425 13.29 -3.12 -20.59
CA PHE A 425 14.63 -3.69 -20.69
C PHE A 425 15.51 -3.15 -19.54
N LEU A 426 16.56 -3.85 -19.15
CA LEU A 426 17.54 -3.35 -18.20
C LEU A 426 18.52 -2.44 -18.95
N GLY A 427 18.65 -1.18 -18.53
CA GLY A 427 19.64 -0.24 -19.04
C GLY A 427 20.71 0.09 -17.99
N CYS A 428 21.97 0.15 -18.40
CA CYS A 428 23.07 0.56 -17.52
C CYS A 428 22.90 2.01 -17.02
N THR A 429 23.10 2.25 -15.72
CA THR A 429 23.07 3.61 -15.15
C THR A 429 24.19 4.50 -15.67
N GLY A 430 25.28 3.91 -16.18
CA GLY A 430 26.37 4.63 -16.83
C GLY A 430 26.06 5.20 -18.21
N PHE A 431 24.80 5.21 -18.64
CA PHE A 431 24.37 5.75 -19.93
C PHE A 431 24.58 7.26 -20.09
N PHE A 432 24.64 8.00 -18.98
CA PHE A 432 24.88 9.45 -18.99
C PHE A 432 26.31 9.84 -18.58
N ASP A 433 27.17 8.85 -18.32
CA ASP A 433 28.55 9.08 -17.93
C ASP A 433 29.45 9.30 -19.14
N THR A 434 30.67 9.79 -18.85
CA THR A 434 31.76 9.91 -19.81
C THR A 434 32.95 9.09 -19.29
N PRO A 435 33.33 7.96 -19.92
CA PRO A 435 32.74 7.36 -21.11
C PRO A 435 31.36 6.72 -20.85
N LYS A 436 30.51 6.77 -21.88
CA LYS A 436 29.14 6.27 -21.82
C LYS A 436 29.07 4.75 -21.90
N CYS A 437 28.32 4.13 -20.99
CA CYS A 437 27.97 2.72 -21.10
C CYS A 437 26.56 2.54 -21.70
N LYS A 438 26.47 1.99 -22.91
CA LYS A 438 25.20 1.72 -23.61
C LYS A 438 24.66 0.30 -23.39
N ASN A 439 25.24 -0.46 -22.46
CA ASN A 439 24.86 -1.86 -22.27
C ASN A 439 23.40 -1.98 -21.82
N THR A 440 22.68 -2.93 -22.40
CA THR A 440 21.28 -3.24 -22.08
C THR A 440 21.07 -4.75 -22.05
N LYS A 441 20.12 -5.22 -21.23
CA LYS A 441 19.68 -6.63 -21.20
C LYS A 441 18.17 -6.72 -21.38
N SER A 442 17.69 -7.79 -22.01
CA SER A 442 16.26 -8.11 -22.02
C SER A 442 15.77 -8.35 -20.60
N ILE A 443 14.50 -8.05 -20.36
CA ILE A 443 13.76 -8.46 -19.18
C ILE A 443 12.77 -9.49 -19.69
N ASP A 444 13.14 -10.76 -19.60
CA ASP A 444 12.27 -11.88 -20.02
C ASP A 444 11.25 -12.22 -18.94
#